data_AF-A0A8B2NGH8-F1
#
_entry.id   AF-A0A8B2NGH8-F1
#
_cell.length_a   1.000
_cell.length_b   1.000
_cell.length_c   1.000
_cell.angle_alpha   90.00
_cell.angle_beta   90.00
_cell.angle_gamma   90.00
#
_symmetry.space_group_name_H-M   'P 1'
#
loop_
_entity.id
_entity.type
_entity.pdbx_description
1 polymer ?
#
loop_
_entity_poly.entity_id
_entity_poly.type
_entity_poly.pdbx_seq_one_letter_code
_entity_poly.pdbx_strand_id
1 'polypeptide(L)'
;MTPLPVFPAIGEGALGAVERLALDPHLRLVATPRAARVLLVAGAQRPADRLALASVHDQLPAPRRTLWWRSDPLPGLDAGRRLPDDLDAAAATLTAGLGEDDEPAILDDRPPNPWEGIGPHGQGGEGMMGGTPYGRPMPMTADDLRDGLALDPYSAMFGPYLAAFPPGLSLRITLQGDVIQSATPMSAPYTQDGFAATPHCALARVLRLMELPALAERLVRAAAADPDAPRPRLARAVRWSGLLAAIPPGLGAVGGRDVRGRVRGLIDALTKGTRRDDDAVPDLAGLLPGLEWQEAVLCLVSFDLARLREAAVPPAAAHGGRAAA
;
A
#
# COMPACT_ATOMS: atom_id res chain seq x y z
N MET A 1 26.89 11.88 1.71
CA MET A 1 25.61 12.53 2.06
C MET A 1 24.60 11.45 2.38
N THR A 2 23.78 11.62 3.42
CA THR A 2 22.73 10.64 3.78
C THR A 2 21.57 10.77 2.79
N PRO A 3 21.02 9.66 2.25
CA PRO A 3 19.87 9.73 1.34
C PRO A 3 18.65 10.37 2.01
N LEU A 4 17.93 11.22 1.27
CA LEU A 4 16.71 11.88 1.72
C LEU A 4 15.59 10.83 1.88
N PRO A 5 15.02 10.64 3.09
CA PRO A 5 13.94 9.68 3.27
C PRO A 5 12.60 10.26 2.79
N VAL A 6 11.99 9.60 1.82
CA VAL A 6 10.76 10.03 1.14
C VAL A 6 9.68 8.97 1.32
N PHE A 7 8.49 9.36 1.75
CA PHE A 7 7.31 8.49 1.73
C PHE A 7 6.47 8.80 0.49
N PRO A 8 6.26 7.83 -0.42
CA PRO A 8 5.47 8.06 -1.62
C PRO A 8 3.98 7.78 -1.38
N ALA A 9 3.14 8.81 -1.51
CA ALA A 9 1.70 8.66 -1.66
C ALA A 9 1.36 8.51 -3.16
N ILE A 10 1.25 7.27 -3.62
CA ILE A 10 1.13 6.92 -5.05
C ILE A 10 -0.34 6.93 -5.47
N GLY A 11 -0.66 7.78 -6.43
CA GLY A 11 -1.94 7.91 -7.12
C GLY A 11 -1.94 7.27 -8.51
N GLU A 12 -2.87 7.71 -9.34
CA GLU A 12 -3.08 7.18 -10.69
C GLU A 12 -1.86 7.42 -11.61
N GLY A 13 -1.43 6.37 -12.28
CA GLY A 13 -0.39 6.40 -13.31
C GLY A 13 1.04 6.71 -12.83
N ALA A 14 1.28 6.74 -11.51
CA ALA A 14 2.56 7.20 -10.96
C ALA A 14 3.47 6.08 -10.44
N LEU A 15 2.97 4.86 -10.26
CA LEU A 15 3.75 3.77 -9.66
C LEU A 15 5.05 3.52 -10.43
N GLY A 16 5.02 3.39 -11.75
CA GLY A 16 6.22 3.14 -12.54
C GLY A 16 7.19 4.32 -12.59
N ALA A 17 6.70 5.55 -12.41
CA ALA A 17 7.55 6.73 -12.25
C ALA A 17 8.26 6.72 -10.88
N VAL A 18 7.54 6.42 -9.81
CA VAL A 18 8.10 6.30 -8.45
C VAL A 18 9.09 5.14 -8.35
N GLU A 19 8.82 4.01 -9.00
CA GLU A 19 9.77 2.88 -9.11
C GLU A 19 11.10 3.31 -9.73
N ARG A 20 11.06 4.14 -10.78
CA ARG A 20 12.28 4.68 -11.41
C ARG A 20 12.97 5.72 -10.54
N LEU A 21 12.20 6.60 -9.88
CA LEU A 21 12.73 7.58 -8.94
C LEU A 21 13.49 6.90 -7.79
N ALA A 22 13.03 5.73 -7.34
CA ALA A 22 13.70 4.93 -6.31
C ALA A 22 15.10 4.44 -6.70
N LEU A 23 15.49 4.54 -7.97
CA LEU A 23 16.84 4.17 -8.44
C LEU A 23 17.88 5.25 -8.15
N ASP A 24 17.45 6.46 -7.79
CA ASP A 24 18.34 7.56 -7.42
C ASP A 24 18.98 7.27 -6.05
N PRO A 25 20.31 7.16 -5.95
CA PRO A 25 21.00 6.82 -4.70
C PRO A 25 20.92 7.92 -3.63
N HIS A 26 20.53 9.14 -3.99
CA HIS A 26 20.32 10.25 -3.06
C HIS A 26 18.95 10.23 -2.42
N LEU A 27 18.03 9.39 -2.89
CA LEU A 27 16.70 9.22 -2.36
C LEU A 27 16.58 7.86 -1.68
N ARG A 28 15.82 7.80 -0.58
CA ARG A 28 15.43 6.54 0.05
C ARG A 28 13.93 6.53 0.25
N LEU A 29 13.24 5.73 -0.55
CA LEU A 29 11.82 5.50 -0.29
C LEU A 29 11.66 4.69 1.00
N VAL A 30 10.83 5.19 1.92
CA VAL A 30 10.58 4.54 3.21
C VAL A 30 9.15 3.99 3.26
N ALA A 31 8.97 2.89 4.00
CA ALA A 31 7.69 2.18 4.07
C ALA A 31 6.66 2.82 5.01
N THR A 32 7.09 3.74 5.89
CA THR A 32 6.20 4.40 6.85
C THR A 32 6.37 5.93 6.79
N PRO A 33 5.28 6.70 6.93
CA PRO A 33 5.37 8.17 6.93
C PRO A 33 6.24 8.70 8.08
N ARG A 34 6.25 7.98 9.22
CA ARG A 34 7.05 8.33 10.41
C ARG A 34 8.56 8.25 10.19
N ALA A 35 9.00 7.51 9.17
CA ALA A 35 10.41 7.39 8.81
C ALA A 35 10.83 8.40 7.73
N ALA A 36 9.91 9.22 7.23
CA ALA A 36 10.14 10.16 6.14
C ALA A 36 10.41 11.58 6.62
N ARG A 37 11.02 12.38 5.75
CA ARG A 37 11.06 13.85 5.84
C ARG A 37 10.16 14.51 4.80
N VAL A 38 9.83 13.76 3.76
CA VAL A 38 9.11 14.24 2.58
C VAL A 38 7.96 13.31 2.28
N LEU A 39 6.77 13.88 2.14
CA LEU A 39 5.62 13.25 1.53
C LEU A 39 5.65 13.60 0.04
N LEU A 40 5.94 12.62 -0.81
CA LEU A 40 5.85 12.76 -2.25
C LEU A 40 4.47 12.29 -2.71
N VAL A 41 3.60 13.23 -3.08
CA VAL A 41 2.28 12.93 -3.65
C VAL A 41 2.43 12.80 -5.16
N ALA A 42 2.46 11.56 -5.65
CA ALA A 42 2.78 11.24 -7.03
C ALA A 42 1.54 10.77 -7.78
N GLY A 43 1.19 11.38 -8.92
CA GLY A 43 0.01 11.00 -9.69
C GLY A 43 -1.31 11.55 -9.13
N ALA A 44 -2.36 11.51 -9.94
CA ALA A 44 -3.67 12.04 -9.57
C ALA A 44 -4.28 11.27 -8.39
N GLN A 45 -4.84 11.99 -7.43
CA GLN A 45 -5.48 11.44 -6.24
C GLN A 45 -7.00 11.50 -6.37
N ARG A 46 -7.72 10.50 -5.84
CA ARG A 46 -9.17 10.56 -5.72
C ARG A 46 -9.56 11.64 -4.71
N PRO A 47 -10.60 12.46 -4.97
CA PRO A 47 -11.11 13.40 -3.98
C PRO A 47 -11.50 12.73 -2.64
N ALA A 48 -12.00 11.48 -2.69
CA ALA A 48 -12.34 10.70 -1.51
C ALA A 48 -11.14 10.35 -0.60
N ASP A 49 -9.92 10.33 -1.13
CA ASP A 49 -8.71 9.99 -0.37
C ASP A 49 -8.10 11.19 0.37
N ARG A 50 -8.70 12.39 0.23
CA ARG A 50 -8.19 13.63 0.86
C ARG A 50 -7.89 13.47 2.35
N LEU A 51 -8.79 12.85 3.11
CA LEU A 51 -8.59 12.66 4.55
C LEU A 51 -7.46 11.66 4.86
N ALA A 52 -7.31 10.61 4.04
CA ALA A 52 -6.22 9.66 4.19
C ALA A 52 -4.87 10.33 3.90
N LEU A 53 -4.81 11.20 2.89
CA LEU A 53 -3.60 11.94 2.54
C LEU A 53 -3.23 12.95 3.63
N ALA A 54 -4.21 13.68 4.19
CA ALA A 54 -4.02 14.56 5.33
C ALA A 54 -3.48 13.81 6.56
N SER A 55 -4.02 12.61 6.84
CA SER A 55 -3.53 11.76 7.93
C SER A 55 -2.09 11.29 7.71
N VAL A 56 -1.71 10.95 6.48
CA VAL A 56 -0.32 10.61 6.14
C VAL A 56 0.59 11.82 6.35
N HIS A 57 0.22 12.99 5.86
CA HIS A 57 0.95 14.24 6.08
C HIS A 57 1.22 14.50 7.57
N ASP A 58 0.20 14.39 8.40
CA ASP A 58 0.30 14.68 9.84
C ASP A 58 1.12 13.63 10.61
N GLN A 59 1.30 12.43 10.05
CA GLN A 59 2.16 11.38 10.60
C GLN A 59 3.67 11.61 10.36
N LEU A 60 4.05 12.49 9.43
CA LEU A 60 5.47 12.81 9.22
C LEU A 60 6.06 13.53 10.45
N PRO A 61 7.30 13.24 10.83
CA PRO A 61 8.02 14.01 11.85
C PRO A 61 8.40 15.39 11.33
N ALA A 62 8.31 16.41 12.18
CA ALA A 62 8.80 17.76 11.88
C ALA A 62 10.34 17.81 11.77
N PRO A 63 10.92 18.68 10.90
CA PRO A 63 10.24 19.41 9.83
C PRO A 63 9.74 18.47 8.72
N ARG A 64 8.50 18.69 8.27
CA ARG A 64 7.79 17.90 7.25
C ARG A 64 7.54 18.73 5.99
N ARG A 65 7.47 18.02 4.85
CA ARG A 65 7.31 18.61 3.53
C ARG A 65 6.42 17.81 2.63
N THR A 66 5.56 18.48 1.88
CA THR A 66 4.73 17.89 0.85
C THR A 66 5.20 18.34 -0.53
N LEU A 67 5.42 17.38 -1.42
CA LEU A 67 5.81 17.64 -2.79
C LEU A 67 4.83 16.97 -3.75
N TRP A 68 4.23 17.76 -4.63
CA TRP A 68 3.27 17.31 -5.63
C TRP A 68 4.00 17.03 -6.93
N TRP A 69 3.96 15.80 -7.41
CA TRP A 69 4.66 15.38 -8.63
C TRP A 69 3.71 14.65 -9.57
N ARG A 70 3.55 15.16 -10.81
CA ARG A 70 2.54 14.63 -11.75
C ARG A 70 1.14 14.58 -11.14
N SER A 71 0.86 15.53 -10.25
CA SER A 71 -0.33 15.60 -9.42
C SER A 71 -0.65 17.06 -9.13
N ASP A 72 -1.93 17.38 -9.04
CA ASP A 72 -2.43 18.66 -8.57
C ASP A 72 -2.80 18.55 -7.09
N PRO A 73 -2.57 19.59 -6.28
CA PRO A 73 -3.08 19.66 -4.93
C PRO A 73 -4.59 19.37 -4.87
N LEU A 74 -5.01 18.55 -3.92
CA LEU A 74 -6.43 18.34 -3.67
C LEU A 74 -7.01 19.59 -2.97
N PRO A 75 -8.25 20.01 -3.29
CA PRO A 75 -8.90 21.09 -2.56
C PRO A 75 -8.89 20.87 -1.04
N GLY A 76 -8.39 21.86 -0.28
CA GLY A 76 -8.22 21.75 1.17
C GLY A 76 -6.95 21.00 1.61
N LEU A 77 -6.03 20.73 0.68
CA LEU A 77 -4.65 20.29 0.91
C LEU A 77 -3.72 21.15 0.04
N ASP A 78 -3.77 22.46 0.26
CA ASP A 78 -3.06 23.45 -0.57
C ASP A 78 -1.58 23.60 -0.17
N ALA A 79 -1.15 22.91 0.90
CA ALA A 79 0.23 22.88 1.36
C ALA A 79 1.13 22.12 0.38
N GLY A 80 2.40 22.49 0.37
CA GLY A 80 3.44 21.82 -0.40
C GLY A 80 3.83 22.51 -1.71
N ARG A 81 4.89 21.99 -2.33
CA ARG A 81 5.47 22.55 -3.56
C ARG A 81 5.28 21.59 -4.73
N ARG A 82 4.92 22.11 -5.89
CA ARG A 82 4.89 21.32 -7.13
C ARG A 82 6.30 21.09 -7.68
N LEU A 83 6.59 19.85 -8.05
CA LEU A 83 7.80 19.44 -8.74
C LEU A 83 7.61 19.48 -10.26
N PRO A 84 8.70 19.62 -11.04
CA PRO A 84 8.67 19.35 -12.48
C PRO A 84 8.19 17.92 -12.77
N ASP A 85 7.42 17.72 -13.84
CA ASP A 85 6.91 16.38 -14.18
C ASP A 85 8.00 15.43 -14.73
N ASP A 86 9.08 16.00 -15.27
CA ASP A 86 10.24 15.25 -15.72
C ASP A 86 10.95 14.56 -14.54
N LEU A 87 11.40 13.32 -14.77
CA LEU A 87 11.96 12.47 -13.72
C LEU A 87 13.28 13.02 -13.18
N ASP A 88 14.19 13.41 -14.07
CA ASP A 88 15.54 13.85 -13.70
C ASP A 88 15.47 15.22 -13.03
N ALA A 89 14.62 16.12 -13.54
CA ALA A 89 14.36 17.42 -12.92
C ALA A 89 13.70 17.31 -11.53
N ALA A 90 12.77 16.36 -11.35
CA ALA A 90 12.17 16.09 -10.04
C ALA A 90 13.20 15.54 -9.05
N ALA A 91 14.02 14.58 -9.46
CA ALA A 91 15.10 14.02 -8.65
C ALA A 91 16.14 15.07 -8.24
N ALA A 92 16.54 15.93 -9.17
CA ALA A 92 17.43 17.05 -8.91
C ALA A 92 16.81 18.04 -7.90
N THR A 93 15.52 18.35 -8.04
CA THR A 93 14.81 19.25 -7.11
C THR A 93 14.70 18.67 -5.71
N LEU A 94 14.43 17.36 -5.59
CA LEU A 94 14.40 16.64 -4.30
C LEU A 94 15.78 16.67 -3.63
N THR A 95 16.84 16.49 -4.41
CA THR A 95 18.22 16.38 -3.90
C THR A 95 18.86 17.72 -3.58
N ALA A 96 18.45 18.80 -4.25
CA ALA A 96 18.94 20.16 -4.00
C ALA A 96 18.64 20.69 -2.58
N GLY A 97 17.84 19.94 -1.81
CA GLY A 97 17.51 20.26 -0.43
C GLY A 97 16.15 20.93 -0.32
N LEU A 98 15.45 20.60 0.76
CA LEU A 98 14.21 21.24 1.15
C LEU A 98 14.58 22.20 2.28
N GLY A 99 14.26 23.50 2.13
CA GLY A 99 14.59 24.51 3.12
C GLY A 99 14.06 24.17 4.52
N GLU A 100 14.46 24.94 5.53
CA GLU A 100 14.25 24.61 6.95
C GLU A 100 12.83 24.85 7.50
N ASP A 101 11.92 25.47 6.74
CA ASP A 101 10.56 25.71 7.24
C ASP A 101 9.85 24.38 7.64
N ASP A 102 8.71 24.44 8.29
CA ASP A 102 7.89 23.25 8.58
C ASP A 102 6.47 23.48 8.05
N GLU A 103 5.83 22.43 7.54
CA GLU A 103 4.42 22.51 7.16
C GLU A 103 3.55 22.22 8.40
N PRO A 104 2.56 23.07 8.73
CA PRO A 104 1.71 22.87 9.89
C PRO A 104 0.82 21.64 9.71
N ALA A 105 0.40 21.01 10.82
CA ALA A 105 -0.59 19.94 10.78
C ALA A 105 -1.89 20.41 10.12
N ILE A 106 -2.51 19.51 9.35
CA ILE A 106 -3.71 19.79 8.55
C ILE A 106 -4.97 19.43 9.33
N LEU A 107 -4.94 18.31 10.06
CA LEU A 107 -6.06 17.82 10.85
C LEU A 107 -6.03 18.45 12.25
N ASP A 108 -7.22 18.66 12.80
CA ASP A 108 -7.37 19.09 14.18
C ASP A 108 -6.80 18.02 15.13
N ASP A 109 -5.93 18.42 16.04
CA ASP A 109 -5.47 17.57 17.14
C ASP A 109 -6.54 17.52 18.23
N ARG A 110 -7.61 16.76 17.97
CA ARG A 110 -8.69 16.50 18.92
C ARG A 110 -8.75 15.02 19.25
N PRO A 111 -8.97 14.66 20.54
CA PRO A 111 -9.14 13.27 20.91
C PRO A 111 -10.35 12.68 20.18
N PRO A 112 -10.26 11.41 19.72
CA PRO A 112 -11.32 10.79 18.92
C PRO A 112 -12.65 10.68 19.67
N ASN A 113 -12.62 10.61 21.00
CA ASN A 113 -13.79 10.67 21.86
C ASN A 113 -13.59 11.78 22.90
N PRO A 114 -14.65 12.57 23.22
CA PRO A 114 -14.57 13.57 24.26
C PRO A 114 -14.25 12.89 25.60
N TRP A 115 -13.33 13.48 26.36
CA TRP A 115 -13.00 12.98 27.69
C TRP A 115 -14.14 13.28 28.67
N GLU A 116 -14.74 12.23 29.24
CA GLU A 116 -15.69 12.35 30.34
C GLU A 116 -15.03 11.89 31.64
N GLY A 117 -14.43 12.84 32.37
CA GLY A 117 -13.92 12.56 33.71
C GLY A 117 -15.06 12.36 34.69
N ILE A 118 -15.16 11.18 35.30
CA ILE A 118 -16.07 10.92 36.43
C ILE A 118 -15.28 11.07 37.75
N GLY A 119 -15.88 11.71 38.75
CA GLY A 119 -15.30 11.90 40.09
C GLY A 119 -14.55 13.24 40.31
N PRO A 120 -14.25 13.60 41.57
CA PRO A 120 -13.75 14.91 41.98
C PRO A 120 -12.34 15.26 41.46
N HIS A 121 -11.61 14.28 40.93
CA HIS A 121 -10.27 14.45 40.38
C HIS A 121 -10.19 14.10 38.88
N GLY A 122 -11.33 13.86 38.22
CA GLY A 122 -11.38 13.48 36.80
C GLY A 122 -10.69 12.15 36.48
N GLN A 123 -10.55 11.25 37.48
CA GLN A 123 -9.84 9.98 37.36
C GLN A 123 -10.83 8.82 37.18
N GLY A 124 -11.21 8.51 35.95
CA GLY A 124 -11.80 7.20 35.59
C GLY A 124 -13.30 7.03 35.87
N GLY A 125 -14.04 6.64 34.83
CA GLY A 125 -15.42 6.17 34.95
C GLY A 125 -15.55 4.82 35.65
N GLU A 126 -16.74 4.53 36.18
CA GLU A 126 -17.12 3.22 36.71
C GLU A 126 -17.03 2.15 35.61
N GLY A 127 -15.90 1.44 35.51
CA GLY A 127 -15.77 0.43 34.46
C GLY A 127 -14.40 -0.18 34.29
N MET A 128 -13.71 -0.54 35.37
CA MET A 128 -12.42 -1.26 35.27
C MET A 128 -12.57 -2.72 34.79
N MET A 129 -13.79 -3.24 34.62
CA MET A 129 -14.02 -4.65 34.22
C MET A 129 -15.16 -4.83 33.19
N GLY A 130 -15.49 -3.81 32.39
CA GLY A 130 -16.52 -3.97 31.35
C GLY A 130 -17.19 -2.67 30.86
N GLY A 131 -16.41 -1.61 30.63
CA GLY A 131 -16.93 -0.32 30.15
C GLY A 131 -16.11 0.25 28.99
N THR A 132 -16.19 1.58 28.85
CA THR A 132 -15.48 2.41 27.85
C THR A 132 -14.27 3.12 28.52
N PRO A 133 -13.25 2.41 29.04
CA PRO A 133 -12.12 3.05 29.71
C PRO A 133 -11.41 4.00 28.75
N TYR A 134 -11.09 5.20 29.24
CA TYR A 134 -10.50 6.29 28.45
C TYR A 134 -11.33 6.71 27.22
N GLY A 135 -12.65 6.52 27.27
CA GLY A 135 -13.53 6.84 26.15
C GLY A 135 -13.43 5.85 25.00
N ARG A 136 -12.77 4.68 25.15
CA ARG A 136 -12.72 3.62 24.13
C ARG A 136 -13.36 2.34 24.65
N PRO A 137 -14.26 1.68 23.90
CA PRO A 137 -14.81 0.38 24.30
C PRO A 137 -13.66 -0.61 24.49
N MET A 138 -13.66 -1.37 25.59
CA MET A 138 -12.74 -2.51 25.67
C MET A 138 -13.14 -3.52 24.60
N PRO A 139 -12.21 -3.96 23.74
CA PRO A 139 -12.49 -5.05 22.82
C PRO A 139 -12.75 -6.31 23.64
N MET A 140 -13.79 -7.04 23.27
CA MET A 140 -14.10 -8.35 23.84
C MET A 140 -13.52 -9.41 22.92
N THR A 141 -12.98 -10.48 23.48
CA THR A 141 -12.52 -11.63 22.71
C THR A 141 -13.64 -12.19 21.85
N ALA A 142 -13.31 -12.62 20.63
CA ALA A 142 -14.25 -13.28 19.72
C ALA A 142 -13.68 -14.64 19.28
N ASP A 143 -14.54 -15.52 18.75
CA ASP A 143 -14.12 -16.81 18.22
C ASP A 143 -13.16 -16.63 17.04
N ASP A 144 -12.05 -17.36 17.03
CA ASP A 144 -11.05 -17.35 15.95
C ASP A 144 -11.38 -18.39 14.86
N LEU A 145 -11.14 -18.03 13.58
CA LEU A 145 -11.40 -18.88 12.42
C LEU A 145 -10.49 -20.10 12.28
N ARG A 146 -9.29 -20.13 12.89
CA ARG A 146 -8.28 -21.17 12.68
C ARG A 146 -8.15 -22.13 13.86
N ASP A 147 -7.70 -21.61 15.00
CA ASP A 147 -7.19 -22.41 16.11
C ASP A 147 -8.01 -22.26 17.40
N GLY A 148 -9.01 -21.38 17.38
CA GLY A 148 -9.90 -21.13 18.51
C GLY A 148 -9.26 -20.29 19.62
N LEU A 149 -8.09 -19.68 19.40
CA LEU A 149 -7.49 -18.73 20.33
C LEU A 149 -8.27 -17.41 20.28
N ALA A 150 -9.18 -17.25 21.24
CA ALA A 150 -10.04 -16.08 21.33
C ALA A 150 -9.23 -14.82 21.70
N LEU A 151 -8.74 -14.10 20.69
CA LEU A 151 -8.06 -12.82 20.83
C LEU A 151 -9.04 -11.65 20.61
N ASP A 152 -8.63 -10.47 21.04
CA ASP A 152 -9.39 -9.24 20.82
C ASP A 152 -9.41 -8.89 19.32
N PRO A 153 -10.59 -8.73 18.69
CA PRO A 153 -10.69 -8.32 17.31
C PRO A 153 -10.37 -6.83 17.17
N TYR A 154 -9.55 -6.50 16.17
CA TYR A 154 -9.19 -5.14 15.79
C TYR A 154 -9.68 -4.85 14.37
N SER A 155 -10.68 -3.98 14.25
CA SER A 155 -11.19 -3.52 12.96
C SER A 155 -10.65 -2.13 12.60
N ALA A 156 -10.03 -2.01 11.43
CA ALA A 156 -9.53 -0.74 10.95
C ALA A 156 -9.54 -0.64 9.42
N MET A 157 -9.34 0.58 8.93
CA MET A 157 -9.10 0.89 7.52
C MET A 157 -7.61 0.77 7.21
N PHE A 158 -7.26 -0.04 6.22
CA PHE A 158 -5.91 -0.20 5.70
C PHE A 158 -5.85 0.31 4.26
N GLY A 159 -4.85 1.12 3.92
CA GLY A 159 -4.77 1.84 2.65
C GLY A 159 -5.31 3.28 2.72
N PRO A 160 -5.34 4.03 1.61
CA PRO A 160 -4.88 3.69 0.25
C PRO A 160 -3.36 3.83 0.05
N TYR A 161 -2.64 4.38 1.05
CA TYR A 161 -1.21 4.67 0.97
C TYR A 161 -0.34 3.69 1.76
N LEU A 162 -0.88 2.55 2.16
CA LEU A 162 -0.10 1.51 2.82
C LEU A 162 0.90 0.91 1.82
N ALA A 163 2.21 1.09 2.05
CA ALA A 163 3.25 0.72 1.08
C ALA A 163 3.23 -0.77 0.67
N ALA A 164 2.71 -1.64 1.53
CA ALA A 164 2.56 -3.06 1.27
C ALA A 164 1.39 -3.38 0.32
N PHE A 165 0.40 -2.48 0.21
CA PHE A 165 -0.76 -2.66 -0.66
C PHE A 165 -0.52 -2.07 -2.05
N PRO A 166 -1.19 -2.62 -3.07
CA PRO A 166 -1.37 -1.94 -4.36
C PRO A 166 -1.86 -0.49 -4.15
N PRO A 167 -1.25 0.51 -4.81
CA PRO A 167 -1.63 1.91 -4.64
C PRO A 167 -3.12 2.14 -4.84
N GLY A 168 -3.78 2.81 -3.89
CA GLY A 168 -5.21 3.11 -3.97
C GLY A 168 -6.13 2.02 -3.41
N LEU A 169 -5.64 0.81 -3.15
CA LEU A 169 -6.44 -0.22 -2.51
C LEU A 169 -6.70 0.17 -1.05
N SER A 170 -7.97 0.25 -0.67
CA SER A 170 -8.34 0.37 0.74
C SER A 170 -9.26 -0.77 1.13
N LEU A 171 -8.95 -1.41 2.24
CA LEU A 171 -9.72 -2.50 2.81
C LEU A 171 -10.11 -2.14 4.25
N ARG A 172 -11.36 -2.43 4.63
CA ARG A 172 -11.73 -2.54 6.04
C ARG A 172 -11.45 -3.96 6.46
N ILE A 173 -10.52 -4.14 7.38
CA ILE A 173 -10.06 -5.47 7.82
C ILE A 173 -10.31 -5.60 9.32
N THR A 174 -10.81 -6.76 9.72
CA THR A 174 -10.83 -7.19 11.12
C THR A 174 -9.74 -8.22 11.32
N LEU A 175 -8.81 -7.94 12.24
CA LEU A 175 -7.72 -8.82 12.61
C LEU A 175 -7.97 -9.42 14.00
N GLN A 176 -7.55 -10.66 14.23
CA GLN A 176 -7.33 -11.22 15.56
C GLN A 176 -5.89 -11.74 15.59
N GLY A 177 -5.03 -11.08 16.36
CA GLY A 177 -3.59 -11.24 16.17
C GLY A 177 -3.18 -10.80 14.77
N ASP A 178 -2.54 -11.69 14.01
CA ASP A 178 -2.17 -11.49 12.61
C ASP A 178 -3.15 -12.11 11.61
N VAL A 179 -4.21 -12.78 12.08
CA VAL A 179 -5.20 -13.46 11.23
C VAL A 179 -6.28 -12.50 10.77
N ILE A 180 -6.57 -12.51 9.47
CA ILE A 180 -7.70 -11.77 8.91
C ILE A 180 -8.99 -12.55 9.18
N GLN A 181 -9.88 -11.97 9.97
CA GLN A 181 -11.21 -12.50 10.24
C GLN A 181 -12.22 -12.09 9.17
N SER A 182 -12.10 -10.85 8.69
CA SER A 182 -12.91 -10.34 7.58
C SER A 182 -12.17 -9.25 6.84
N ALA A 183 -12.45 -9.13 5.53
CA ALA A 183 -11.95 -8.06 4.70
C ALA A 183 -13.08 -7.54 3.80
N THR A 184 -13.26 -6.23 3.74
CA THR A 184 -14.24 -5.58 2.86
C THR A 184 -13.53 -4.56 1.98
N PRO A 185 -13.58 -4.70 0.65
CA PRO A 185 -13.10 -3.67 -0.26
C PRO A 185 -13.84 -2.35 -0.08
N MET A 186 -13.08 -1.28 0.16
CA MET A 186 -13.61 0.07 0.33
C MET A 186 -13.29 0.95 -0.88
N SER A 187 -12.11 0.76 -1.47
CA SER A 187 -11.72 1.41 -2.71
C SER A 187 -10.80 0.52 -3.53
N ALA A 188 -11.02 0.44 -4.83
CA ALA A 188 -10.16 -0.33 -5.73
C ALA A 188 -8.77 0.32 -5.90
N PRO A 189 -7.70 -0.44 -6.24
CA PRO A 189 -6.42 0.11 -6.65
C PRO A 189 -6.56 1.15 -7.77
N TYR A 190 -5.67 2.13 -7.79
CA TYR A 190 -5.52 3.08 -8.88
C TYR A 190 -5.10 2.38 -10.18
N THR A 191 -5.53 2.93 -11.32
CA THR A 191 -4.94 2.58 -12.62
C THR A 191 -3.46 2.97 -12.60
N GLN A 192 -2.59 2.12 -13.14
CA GLN A 192 -1.16 2.37 -13.19
C GLN A 192 -0.62 2.32 -14.62
N ASP A 193 0.53 2.94 -14.82
CA ASP A 193 1.20 2.98 -16.10
C ASP A 193 1.70 1.59 -16.56
N GLY A 194 1.96 1.44 -17.86
CA GLY A 194 2.42 0.17 -18.44
C GLY A 194 3.78 -0.30 -17.91
N PHE A 195 4.63 0.61 -17.41
CA PHE A 195 5.92 0.23 -16.82
C PHE A 195 5.71 -0.51 -15.50
N ALA A 196 4.78 -0.04 -14.66
CA ALA A 196 4.41 -0.70 -13.41
C ALA A 196 3.82 -2.11 -13.61
N ALA A 197 3.19 -2.36 -14.76
CA ALA A 197 2.62 -3.65 -15.15
C ALA A 197 3.65 -4.64 -15.75
N THR A 198 4.91 -4.21 -15.96
CA THR A 198 5.95 -5.12 -16.46
C THR A 198 6.21 -6.28 -15.49
N PRO A 199 6.59 -7.48 -15.98
CA PRO A 199 6.94 -8.60 -15.11
C PRO A 199 8.07 -8.26 -14.12
N HIS A 200 8.99 -7.40 -14.56
CA HIS A 200 10.07 -6.86 -13.75
C HIS A 200 9.55 -6.14 -12.50
N CYS A 201 8.67 -5.13 -12.69
CA CYS A 201 8.15 -4.33 -11.58
C CYS A 201 7.20 -5.14 -10.69
N ALA A 202 6.40 -6.04 -11.27
CA ALA A 202 5.56 -6.96 -10.52
C ALA A 202 6.39 -7.88 -9.60
N LEU A 203 7.46 -8.47 -10.13
CA LEU A 203 8.35 -9.32 -9.35
C LEU A 203 9.17 -8.52 -8.33
N ALA A 204 9.56 -7.28 -8.65
CA ALA A 204 10.24 -6.38 -7.72
C ALA A 204 9.40 -6.09 -6.48
N ARG A 205 8.08 -5.86 -6.62
CA ARG A 205 7.16 -5.67 -5.49
C ARG A 205 7.13 -6.87 -4.57
N VAL A 206 7.03 -8.09 -5.13
CA VAL A 206 7.09 -9.34 -4.36
C VAL A 206 8.44 -9.46 -3.64
N LEU A 207 9.54 -9.21 -4.32
CA LEU A 207 10.89 -9.32 -3.74
C LEU A 207 11.11 -8.34 -2.58
N ARG A 208 10.54 -7.13 -2.62
CA ARG A 208 10.63 -6.19 -1.49
C ARG A 208 9.91 -6.70 -0.25
N LEU A 209 8.72 -7.28 -0.39
CA LEU A 209 8.01 -7.89 0.74
C LEU A 209 8.75 -9.10 1.32
N MET A 210 9.52 -9.79 0.48
CA MET A 210 10.33 -10.93 0.87
C MET A 210 11.74 -10.51 1.32
N GLU A 211 11.95 -9.22 1.61
CA GLU A 211 13.21 -8.65 2.12
C GLU A 211 14.42 -8.90 1.19
N LEU A 212 14.18 -8.86 -0.12
CA LEU A 212 15.19 -8.98 -1.18
C LEU A 212 15.31 -7.69 -2.04
N PRO A 213 15.57 -6.51 -1.43
CA PRO A 213 15.51 -5.22 -2.13
C PRO A 213 16.56 -5.07 -3.23
N ALA A 214 17.75 -5.65 -3.07
CA ALA A 214 18.81 -5.58 -4.08
C ALA A 214 18.42 -6.28 -5.40
N LEU A 215 17.67 -7.40 -5.33
CA LEU A 215 17.14 -8.07 -6.52
C LEU A 215 15.99 -7.28 -7.13
N ALA A 216 15.13 -6.69 -6.30
CA ALA A 216 14.06 -5.81 -6.76
C ALA A 216 14.62 -4.61 -7.54
N GLU A 217 15.65 -3.94 -7.02
CA GLU A 217 16.29 -2.80 -7.69
C GLU A 217 16.90 -3.20 -9.05
N ARG A 218 17.58 -4.36 -9.11
CA ARG A 218 18.13 -4.89 -10.36
C ARG A 218 17.05 -5.14 -11.42
N LEU A 219 15.86 -5.60 -11.02
CA LEU A 219 14.73 -5.77 -11.93
C LEU A 219 14.21 -4.43 -12.45
N VAL A 220 14.07 -3.43 -11.57
CA VAL A 220 13.60 -2.10 -11.99
C VAL A 220 14.62 -1.43 -12.91
N ARG A 221 15.93 -1.52 -12.62
CA ARG A 221 16.99 -1.05 -13.54
C ARG A 221 16.94 -1.76 -14.90
N ALA A 222 16.72 -3.07 -14.91
CA ALA A 222 16.60 -3.83 -16.15
C ALA A 222 15.37 -3.41 -16.97
N ALA A 223 14.22 -3.19 -16.30
CA ALA A 223 13.01 -2.68 -16.94
C ALA A 223 13.20 -1.29 -17.51
N ALA A 224 13.87 -0.39 -16.77
CA ALA A 224 14.14 0.98 -17.21
C ALA A 224 15.05 1.03 -18.44
N ALA A 225 15.96 0.08 -18.58
CA ALA A 225 16.84 -0.02 -19.75
C ALA A 225 16.10 -0.56 -20.98
N ASP A 226 15.36 -1.66 -20.82
CA ASP A 226 14.52 -2.25 -21.85
C ASP A 226 13.55 -3.25 -21.19
N PRO A 227 12.24 -2.96 -21.13
CA PRO A 227 11.25 -3.80 -20.45
C PRO A 227 10.87 -5.06 -21.24
N ASP A 228 11.10 -5.08 -22.55
CA ASP A 228 10.73 -6.17 -23.46
C ASP A 228 11.91 -7.13 -23.72
N ALA A 229 13.14 -6.69 -23.44
CA ALA A 229 14.32 -7.54 -23.54
C ALA A 229 14.25 -8.78 -22.61
N PRO A 230 14.48 -10.00 -23.13
CA PRO A 230 14.61 -11.21 -22.32
C PRO A 230 15.73 -11.10 -21.27
N ARG A 231 15.45 -11.47 -20.01
CA ARG A 231 16.42 -11.41 -18.90
C ARG A 231 16.68 -12.78 -18.24
N PRO A 232 17.12 -13.83 -18.99
CA PRO A 232 17.28 -15.18 -18.45
C PRO A 232 18.26 -15.28 -17.27
N ARG A 233 19.32 -14.46 -17.25
CA ARG A 233 20.28 -14.42 -16.13
C ARG A 233 19.68 -13.83 -14.86
N LEU A 234 18.87 -12.78 -14.97
CA LEU A 234 18.21 -12.17 -13.82
C LEU A 234 17.06 -13.05 -13.31
N ALA A 235 16.27 -13.63 -14.22
CA ALA A 235 15.28 -14.65 -13.88
C ALA A 235 15.91 -15.84 -13.15
N ARG A 236 17.08 -16.31 -13.60
CA ARG A 236 17.86 -17.33 -12.87
C ARG A 236 18.23 -16.83 -11.47
N ALA A 237 18.80 -15.63 -11.33
CA ALA A 237 19.15 -15.10 -10.02
C ALA A 237 17.95 -15.08 -9.04
N VAL A 238 16.75 -14.71 -9.51
CA VAL A 238 15.53 -14.77 -8.69
C VAL A 238 15.13 -16.22 -8.36
N ARG A 239 15.19 -17.16 -9.31
CA ARG A 239 14.89 -18.58 -9.02
C ARG A 239 15.79 -19.16 -7.93
N TRP A 240 17.06 -18.77 -7.91
CA TRP A 240 18.06 -19.26 -6.97
C TRP A 240 18.10 -18.47 -5.65
N SER A 241 17.27 -17.45 -5.47
CA SER A 241 17.23 -16.65 -4.23
C SER A 241 16.49 -17.31 -3.07
N GLY A 242 15.90 -18.50 -3.29
CA GLY A 242 15.02 -19.16 -2.30
C GLY A 242 13.59 -18.62 -2.27
N LEU A 243 13.26 -17.59 -3.06
CA LEU A 243 11.94 -16.94 -3.09
C LEU A 243 10.78 -17.95 -3.18
N LEU A 244 10.82 -18.85 -4.16
CA LEU A 244 9.73 -19.81 -4.37
C LEU A 244 9.61 -20.85 -3.24
N ALA A 245 10.72 -21.15 -2.56
CA ALA A 245 10.72 -22.09 -1.43
C ALA A 245 10.13 -21.44 -0.16
N ALA A 246 10.34 -20.13 0.01
CA ALA A 246 9.80 -19.36 1.14
C ALA A 246 8.29 -19.13 1.06
N ILE A 247 7.69 -19.17 -0.13
CA ILE A 247 6.25 -19.01 -0.32
C ILE A 247 5.56 -20.36 -0.09
N PRO A 248 4.63 -20.51 0.88
CA PRO A 248 3.93 -21.77 1.14
C PRO A 248 3.17 -22.29 -0.10
N PRO A 249 3.15 -23.62 -0.35
CA PRO A 249 2.33 -24.19 -1.41
C PRO A 249 0.84 -24.02 -1.08
N GLY A 250 0.03 -23.74 -2.11
CA GLY A 250 -1.43 -23.57 -1.96
C GLY A 250 -1.86 -22.19 -1.46
N LEU A 251 -0.94 -21.32 -1.06
CA LEU A 251 -1.26 -19.98 -0.58
C LEU A 251 -2.02 -19.17 -1.67
N GLY A 252 -3.21 -18.69 -1.34
CA GLY A 252 -4.02 -17.87 -2.24
C GLY A 252 -4.33 -18.56 -3.56
N ALA A 253 -4.62 -19.86 -3.53
CA ALA A 253 -4.97 -20.66 -4.71
C ALA A 253 -6.27 -20.17 -5.34
N VAL A 254 -6.20 -19.78 -6.62
CA VAL A 254 -7.34 -19.36 -7.44
C VAL A 254 -7.18 -19.97 -8.83
N GLY A 255 -8.24 -20.59 -9.36
CA GLY A 255 -8.22 -21.13 -10.72
C GLY A 255 -7.08 -22.13 -10.97
N GLY A 256 -6.68 -22.90 -9.95
CA GLY A 256 -5.59 -23.87 -10.03
C GLY A 256 -4.16 -23.29 -9.93
N ARG A 257 -4.01 -21.98 -9.68
CA ARG A 257 -2.71 -21.34 -9.44
C ARG A 257 -2.67 -20.66 -8.07
N ASP A 258 -1.64 -20.97 -7.27
CA ASP A 258 -1.31 -20.31 -6.02
C ASP A 258 -0.33 -19.14 -6.25
N VAL A 259 0.01 -18.40 -5.18
CA VAL A 259 1.01 -17.31 -5.23
C VAL A 259 2.31 -17.81 -5.86
N ARG A 260 2.79 -18.99 -5.48
CA ARG A 260 4.04 -19.56 -6.00
C ARG A 260 3.98 -19.77 -7.51
N GLY A 261 2.87 -20.27 -8.04
CA GLY A 261 2.60 -20.43 -9.47
C GLY A 261 2.56 -19.08 -10.20
N ARG A 262 1.92 -18.07 -9.61
CA ARG A 262 1.88 -16.70 -10.16
C ARG A 262 3.27 -16.07 -10.24
N VAL A 263 4.08 -16.20 -9.18
CA VAL A 263 5.47 -15.73 -9.17
C VAL A 263 6.33 -16.49 -10.17
N ARG A 264 6.13 -17.80 -10.34
CA ARG A 264 6.82 -18.59 -11.37
C ARG A 264 6.49 -18.09 -12.77
N GLY A 265 5.21 -17.78 -13.04
CA GLY A 265 4.79 -17.17 -14.30
C GLY A 265 5.50 -15.84 -14.60
N LEU A 266 5.67 -14.97 -13.59
CA LEU A 266 6.45 -13.73 -13.74
C LEU A 266 7.92 -13.99 -14.09
N ILE A 267 8.54 -14.98 -13.46
CA ILE A 267 9.93 -15.38 -13.75
C ILE A 267 10.07 -15.95 -15.17
N ASP A 268 9.08 -16.71 -15.63
CA ASP A 268 9.07 -17.28 -16.98
C ASP A 268 8.86 -16.18 -18.04
N ALA A 269 7.95 -15.24 -17.79
CA ALA A 269 7.75 -14.05 -18.62
C ALA A 269 9.04 -13.22 -18.73
N LEU A 270 9.72 -12.99 -17.60
CA LEU A 270 11.03 -12.33 -17.54
C LEU A 270 12.13 -13.08 -18.31
N THR A 271 12.09 -14.41 -18.29
CA THR A 271 13.05 -15.26 -19.04
C THR A 271 12.87 -15.09 -20.54
N LYS A 272 11.62 -14.95 -21.01
CA LYS A 272 11.24 -14.94 -22.42
C LYS A 272 11.13 -13.53 -23.03
N GLY A 273 11.06 -12.48 -22.22
CA GLY A 273 10.77 -11.12 -22.70
C GLY A 273 9.31 -10.97 -23.12
N THR A 274 8.39 -11.65 -22.44
CA THR A 274 6.95 -11.60 -22.74
C THR A 274 6.20 -10.93 -21.60
N ARG A 275 4.94 -10.55 -21.87
CA ARG A 275 4.01 -10.22 -20.79
C ARG A 275 3.57 -11.50 -20.06
N ARG A 276 3.07 -11.31 -18.84
CA ARG A 276 2.45 -12.37 -18.04
C ARG A 276 1.01 -12.56 -18.50
N ASP A 277 0.51 -13.78 -18.43
CA ASP A 277 -0.93 -14.04 -18.51
C ASP A 277 -1.64 -13.56 -17.25
N ASP A 278 -2.71 -12.80 -17.45
CA ASP A 278 -3.57 -12.31 -16.39
C ASP A 278 -4.33 -13.46 -15.72
N ASP A 279 -4.29 -13.49 -14.40
CA ASP A 279 -5.13 -14.37 -13.60
C ASP A 279 -6.45 -13.66 -13.29
N ALA A 280 -7.57 -14.40 -13.36
CA ALA A 280 -8.81 -13.93 -12.77
C ALA A 280 -8.61 -13.76 -11.26
N VAL A 281 -9.08 -12.64 -10.71
CA VAL A 281 -9.04 -12.37 -9.28
C VAL A 281 -10.44 -12.63 -8.73
N PRO A 282 -10.59 -13.48 -7.69
CA PRO A 282 -11.88 -13.73 -7.07
C PRO A 282 -12.26 -12.55 -6.17
N ASP A 283 -13.46 -12.59 -5.60
CA ASP A 283 -13.85 -11.61 -4.58
C ASP A 283 -12.86 -11.61 -3.40
N LEU A 284 -12.32 -10.43 -3.09
CA LEU A 284 -11.36 -10.25 -2.00
C LEU A 284 -11.97 -10.54 -0.63
N ALA A 285 -13.28 -10.31 -0.46
CA ALA A 285 -13.97 -10.61 0.79
C ALA A 285 -14.02 -12.12 1.08
N GLY A 286 -14.00 -12.96 0.04
CA GLY A 286 -13.89 -14.41 0.18
C GLY A 286 -12.44 -14.94 0.19
N LEU A 287 -11.49 -14.20 -0.42
CA LEU A 287 -10.11 -14.65 -0.58
C LEU A 287 -9.24 -14.46 0.67
N LEU A 288 -9.44 -13.36 1.39
CA LEU A 288 -8.52 -12.93 2.46
C LEU A 288 -8.80 -13.51 3.85
N PRO A 289 -10.06 -13.81 4.26
CA PRO A 289 -10.31 -14.43 5.56
C PRO A 289 -9.55 -15.73 5.78
N GLY A 290 -9.00 -15.91 6.98
CA GLY A 290 -8.19 -17.05 7.38
C GLY A 290 -6.70 -16.96 7.02
N LEU A 291 -6.29 -15.98 6.19
CA LEU A 291 -4.88 -15.73 5.92
C LEU A 291 -4.25 -14.90 7.04
N GLU A 292 -2.97 -15.14 7.31
CA GLU A 292 -2.15 -14.22 8.10
C GLU A 292 -1.88 -12.93 7.32
N TRP A 293 -1.55 -11.85 8.02
CA TRP A 293 -1.28 -10.55 7.42
C TRP A 293 -0.24 -10.61 6.30
N GLN A 294 0.92 -11.25 6.54
CA GLN A 294 1.95 -11.42 5.50
C GLN A 294 1.45 -12.19 4.28
N GLU A 295 0.65 -13.24 4.51
CA GLU A 295 0.11 -14.11 3.47
C GLU A 295 -0.90 -13.36 2.60
N ALA A 296 -1.77 -12.57 3.23
CA ALA A 296 -2.74 -11.73 2.56
C ALA A 296 -2.07 -10.64 1.71
N VAL A 297 -1.07 -9.94 2.25
CA VAL A 297 -0.30 -8.93 1.51
C VAL A 297 0.39 -9.57 0.30
N LEU A 298 1.06 -10.71 0.49
CA LEU A 298 1.72 -11.44 -0.58
C LEU A 298 0.74 -11.92 -1.65
N CYS A 299 -0.44 -12.37 -1.24
CA CYS A 299 -1.53 -12.75 -2.13
C CYS A 299 -1.97 -11.56 -3.01
N LEU A 300 -2.25 -10.41 -2.39
CA LEU A 300 -2.66 -9.19 -3.09
C LEU A 300 -1.64 -8.72 -4.13
N VAL A 301 -0.34 -8.64 -3.77
CA VAL A 301 0.68 -8.16 -4.71
C VAL A 301 1.04 -9.15 -5.81
N SER A 302 0.64 -10.42 -5.66
CA SER A 302 0.89 -11.47 -6.66
C SER A 302 -0.05 -11.41 -7.86
N PHE A 303 -1.15 -10.66 -7.76
CA PHE A 303 -2.09 -10.46 -8.87
C PHE A 303 -1.65 -9.31 -9.79
N ASP A 304 -2.19 -9.32 -11.00
CA ASP A 304 -2.12 -8.15 -11.87
C ASP A 304 -2.96 -7.00 -11.29
N LEU A 305 -2.46 -5.76 -11.39
CA LEU A 305 -3.10 -4.59 -10.79
C LEU A 305 -4.43 -4.25 -11.43
N ALA A 306 -4.58 -4.43 -12.75
CA ALA A 306 -5.83 -4.16 -13.45
C ALA A 306 -6.88 -5.20 -13.06
N ARG A 307 -6.51 -6.48 -12.95
CA ARG A 307 -7.41 -7.55 -12.49
C ARG A 307 -7.81 -7.40 -11.04
N LEU A 308 -6.88 -7.02 -10.18
CA LEU A 308 -7.19 -6.74 -8.79
C LEU A 308 -8.16 -5.55 -8.65
N ARG A 309 -8.03 -4.55 -9.53
CA ARG A 309 -8.97 -3.43 -9.60
C ARG A 309 -10.37 -3.87 -9.97
N GLU A 310 -10.52 -4.74 -10.97
CA GLU A 310 -11.83 -5.30 -11.36
C GLU A 310 -12.50 -6.03 -10.18
N ALA A 311 -11.74 -6.80 -9.39
CA ALA A 311 -12.26 -7.56 -8.25
C ALA A 311 -12.54 -6.72 -6.99
N ALA A 312 -11.92 -5.55 -6.85
CA ALA A 312 -12.07 -4.68 -5.68
C ALA A 312 -13.19 -3.64 -5.82
N VAL A 313 -13.91 -3.60 -6.94
CA VAL A 313 -15.09 -2.74 -7.11
C VAL A 313 -16.26 -3.35 -6.35
N PRO A 314 -16.85 -2.66 -5.36
CA PRO A 314 -18.03 -3.16 -4.65
C PRO A 314 -19.19 -3.39 -5.63
N PRO A 315 -20.05 -4.41 -5.45
CA PRO A 315 -21.21 -4.69 -6.31
C PRO A 315 -22.29 -3.58 -6.41
N ALA A 316 -22.09 -2.38 -5.82
CA ALA A 316 -23.09 -1.33 -5.71
C ALA A 316 -22.71 -0.01 -6.42
N ALA A 317 -22.16 -0.09 -7.63
CA ALA A 317 -22.15 1.02 -8.60
C ALA A 317 -22.94 0.69 -9.89
N ALA A 318 -23.70 -0.41 -9.91
CA ALA A 318 -24.43 -0.90 -11.09
C ALA A 318 -25.97 -0.72 -11.05
N HIS A 319 -26.54 -0.13 -9.99
CA HIS A 319 -28.00 0.02 -9.84
C HIS A 319 -28.46 1.44 -9.48
N GLY A 320 -27.87 2.47 -10.10
CA GLY A 320 -28.36 3.85 -10.04
C GLY A 320 -28.86 4.31 -11.40
N GLY A 321 -30.03 3.85 -11.85
CA GLY A 321 -30.50 4.22 -13.19
C GLY A 321 -31.82 3.64 -13.68
N ARG A 322 -32.82 3.44 -12.82
CA ARG A 322 -34.23 3.48 -13.26
C ARG A 322 -35.01 4.28 -12.24
N ALA A 323 -35.17 5.57 -12.54
CA ALA A 323 -36.11 6.43 -11.86
C ALA A 323 -37.53 5.90 -12.12
N ALA A 324 -38.25 5.62 -11.04
CA ALA A 324 -39.70 5.56 -11.03
C ALA A 324 -40.20 6.88 -10.45
N ALA A 325 -40.61 7.79 -11.34
CA ALA A 325 -41.67 8.78 -11.19
C ALA A 325 -41.87 9.43 -12.56
#